data_AF-A0A8T4VZ18-F1
#
_entry.id   AF-A0A8T4VZ18-F1
#
_cell.length_a   1.000
_cell.length_b   1.000
_cell.length_c   1.000
_cell.angle_alpha   90.00
_cell.angle_beta   90.00
_cell.angle_gamma   90.00
#
_symmetry.space_group_name_H-M   'P 1'
#
loop_
_entity.id
_entity.type
_entity.pdbx_description
1 polymer ?
#
loop_
_entity_poly.entity_id
_entity_poly.type
_entity_poly.pdbx_seq_one_letter_code
_entity_poly.pdbx_strand_id
1 'polypeptide(L)'
;MTVDLQSLETVNRLAHAGAQEATESGNRMTGIDASVHVTRLSLVDRIGAGEALGVATWLRVISTSRGRFAARRSVSSAKKARN
;
A
#
# COMPACT_ATOMS: atom_id res chain seq x y z
N MET A 1 -13.75 -8.69 15.47
CA MET A 1 -14.05 -8.30 14.08
C MET A 1 -14.05 -9.56 13.25
N THR A 2 -15.18 -9.93 12.63
CA THR A 2 -15.28 -11.15 11.82
C THR A 2 -14.99 -10.77 10.37
N VAL A 3 -13.85 -11.22 9.85
CA VAL A 3 -13.41 -10.96 8.49
C VAL A 3 -13.67 -12.22 7.68
N ASP A 4 -14.43 -12.08 6.60
CA ASP A 4 -14.70 -13.18 5.68
C ASP A 4 -13.50 -13.43 4.74
N LEU A 5 -13.21 -14.71 4.49
CA LEU A 5 -12.04 -15.13 3.70
C LEU A 5 -12.15 -14.67 2.23
N GLN A 6 -13.34 -14.71 1.63
CA GLN A 6 -13.58 -14.29 0.24
C GLN A 6 -13.38 -12.77 0.08
N SER A 7 -13.79 -12.00 1.10
CA SER A 7 -13.53 -10.57 1.16
C SER A 7 -12.03 -10.27 1.23
N LEU A 8 -11.28 -11.05 2.03
CA LEU A 8 -9.83 -10.87 2.15
C LEU A 8 -9.10 -11.23 0.84
N GLU A 9 -9.53 -12.30 0.17
CA GLU A 9 -8.99 -12.69 -1.14
C GLU A 9 -9.23 -11.60 -2.19
N THR A 10 -10.43 -11.01 -2.20
CA THR A 10 -10.79 -9.91 -3.10
C THR A 10 -9.91 -8.69 -2.85
N VAL A 11 -9.71 -8.31 -1.58
CA VAL A 11 -8.83 -7.19 -1.21
C VAL A 11 -7.38 -7.49 -1.60
N ASN A 12 -6.89 -8.72 -1.39
CA ASN A 12 -5.53 -9.10 -1.75
C ASN A 12 -5.30 -9.00 -3.27
N ARG A 13 -6.24 -9.52 -4.08
CA ARG A 13 -6.19 -9.38 -5.54
C ARG A 13 -6.19 -7.93 -5.99
N LEU A 14 -7.06 -7.09 -5.40
CA LEU A 14 -7.14 -5.67 -5.73
C LEU A 14 -5.86 -4.92 -5.32
N ALA A 15 -5.28 -5.24 -4.16
CA ALA A 15 -4.03 -4.66 -3.71
C ALA A 15 -2.88 -5.01 -4.67
N HIS A 16 -2.80 -6.26 -5.11
CA HIS A 16 -1.79 -6.72 -6.07
C HIS A 16 -1.93 -6.01 -7.42
N ALA A 17 -3.13 -6.03 -8.01
CA ALA A 17 -3.39 -5.37 -9.28
C ALA A 17 -3.12 -3.85 -9.23
N GLY A 18 -3.58 -3.17 -8.17
CA GLY A 18 -3.36 -1.75 -7.99
C GLY A 18 -1.88 -1.38 -7.79
N ALA A 19 -1.10 -2.22 -7.10
CA ALA A 19 0.33 -2.02 -6.95
C ALA A 19 1.06 -2.17 -8.29
N GLN A 20 0.67 -3.16 -9.10
CA GLN A 20 1.24 -3.37 -10.43
C GLN A 20 0.91 -2.20 -11.36
N GLU A 21 -0.36 -1.78 -11.44
CA GLU A 21 -0.80 -0.65 -12.30
C GLU A 21 -0.10 0.67 -11.91
N ALA A 22 0.06 0.93 -10.61
CA ALA A 22 0.78 2.10 -10.12
C ALA A 22 2.27 2.05 -10.49
N THR A 23 2.88 0.87 -10.43
CA THR A 23 4.29 0.67 -10.78
C THR A 23 4.50 0.83 -12.29
N GLU A 24 3.68 0.22 -13.13
CA GLU A 24 3.74 0.37 -14.58
C GLU A 24 3.57 1.84 -15.01
N SER A 25 2.68 2.57 -14.34
CA SER A 25 2.51 4.01 -14.57
C SER A 25 3.75 4.80 -14.13
N GLY A 26 4.32 4.47 -12.96
CA GLY A 26 5.57 5.05 -12.49
C GLY A 26 6.76 4.80 -13.42
N ASN A 27 6.89 3.57 -13.93
CA ASN A 27 7.95 3.17 -14.85
C ASN A 27 7.82 3.93 -16.18
N ARG A 28 6.59 4.06 -16.72
CA ARG A 28 6.34 4.85 -17.94
C ARG A 28 6.65 6.34 -17.75
N MET A 29 6.34 6.91 -16.59
CA MET A 29 6.58 8.33 -16.31
C MET A 29 8.04 8.67 -16.04
N THR A 30 8.78 7.77 -15.38
CA THR A 30 10.14 8.04 -14.90
C THR A 30 11.22 7.38 -15.75
N GLY A 31 10.87 6.39 -16.57
CA GLY A 31 11.81 5.53 -17.31
C GLY A 31 12.58 4.55 -16.42
N ILE A 32 12.27 4.48 -15.13
CA ILE A 32 12.92 3.56 -14.18
C ILE A 32 12.21 2.21 -14.22
N ASP A 33 12.95 1.12 -14.39
CA ASP A 33 12.41 -0.22 -14.23
C ASP A 33 12.35 -0.58 -12.73
N ALA A 34 11.19 -0.36 -12.13
CA ALA A 34 10.90 -0.76 -10.76
C ALA A 34 9.86 -1.88 -10.75
N SER A 35 9.96 -2.79 -9.79
CA SER A 35 8.97 -3.84 -9.53
C SER A 35 8.48 -3.74 -8.08
N VAL A 36 7.18 -3.94 -7.89
CA VAL A 36 6.54 -3.90 -6.56
C VAL A 36 5.78 -5.21 -6.36
N HIS A 37 6.05 -5.87 -5.23
CA HIS A 37 5.36 -7.09 -4.83
C HIS A 37 4.59 -6.85 -3.53
N VAL A 38 3.30 -7.17 -3.55
CA VAL A 38 2.47 -7.25 -2.34
C VAL A 38 2.74 -8.59 -1.66
N THR A 39 3.46 -8.59 -0.55
CA THR A 39 3.93 -9.80 0.14
C THR A 39 3.06 -10.22 1.32
N ARG A 40 2.40 -9.25 1.96
CA ARG A 40 1.56 -9.50 3.13
C ARG A 40 0.49 -8.43 3.25
N LEU A 41 -0.75 -8.88 3.42
CA LEU A 41 -1.87 -8.04 3.83
C LEU A 41 -2.12 -8.28 5.32
N SER A 42 -2.28 -7.22 6.10
CA SER A 42 -2.54 -7.32 7.55
C SER A 42 -3.66 -6.35 7.91
N LEU A 43 -4.62 -6.84 8.69
CA LEU A 43 -5.70 -6.04 9.23
C LEU A 43 -5.31 -5.61 10.64
N VAL A 44 -5.09 -4.32 10.80
CA VAL A 44 -4.73 -3.69 12.07
C VAL A 44 -5.69 -2.55 12.35
N ASP A 45 -5.86 -2.19 13.62
CA ASP A 45 -6.56 -0.97 13.94
C ASP A 45 -5.69 0.26 13.58
N ARG A 46 -6.30 1.46 13.67
CA ARG A 46 -5.66 2.71 13.25
C ARG A 46 -4.41 3.05 14.08
N ILE A 47 -4.41 2.73 15.37
CA ILE A 47 -3.29 2.96 16.29
C ILE A 47 -2.16 1.96 15.97
N GLY A 48 -2.50 0.68 15.81
CA GLY A 48 -1.55 -0.39 15.46
C GLY A 48 -0.85 -0.20 14.10
N ALA A 49 -1.48 0.50 13.15
CA ALA A 49 -0.85 0.83 11.87
C ALA A 49 0.42 1.69 12.01
N GLY A 50 0.53 2.50 13.06
CA GLY A 50 1.75 3.27 13.35
C GLY A 50 2.89 2.39 13.82
N GLU A 51 2.60 1.45 14.73
CA GLU A 51 3.59 0.51 15.26
C GLU A 51 4.15 -0.40 14.16
N ALA A 52 3.32 -0.84 13.22
CA ALA A 52 3.73 -1.67 12.10
C ALA A 52 4.77 -1.01 11.18
N LEU A 53 4.86 0.32 11.17
CA LEU A 53 5.87 1.07 10.41
C LEU A 53 7.20 1.21 11.19
N GLY A 54 7.24 0.91 12.48
CA GLY A 54 8.44 1.06 13.30
C GLY A 54 8.95 2.51 13.41
N VAL A 55 10.20 2.66 13.87
CA VAL A 55 10.80 3.96 14.26
C VAL A 55 11.57 4.69 13.15
N ALA A 56 11.55 4.19 11.92
CA ALA A 56 12.26 4.83 10.82
C ALA A 56 11.56 6.14 10.38
N THR A 57 12.29 7.00 9.65
CA THR A 57 11.70 8.17 9.01
C THR A 57 11.06 7.75 7.68
N TRP A 58 9.78 8.09 7.51
CA TRP A 58 8.99 7.72 6.33
C TRP A 58 8.46 8.97 5.63
N LEU A 59 8.50 8.99 4.30
CA LEU A 59 7.65 9.90 3.52
C LEU A 59 6.30 9.23 3.29
N ARG A 60 5.22 9.93 3.63
CA ARG A 60 3.85 9.45 3.42
C ARG A 60 3.18 10.23 2.29
N VAL A 61 2.59 9.51 1.36
CA VAL A 61 1.67 10.05 0.36
C VAL A 61 0.26 9.67 0.76
N ILE A 62 -0.64 10.65 0.88
CA ILE A 62 -2.05 10.44 1.22
C ILE A 62 -2.89 10.80 0.01
N SER A 63 -3.67 9.84 -0.49
CA SER A 63 -4.69 10.08 -1.50
C SER A 63 -6.07 9.83 -0.91
N THR A 64 -6.98 10.75 -1.19
CA THR A 64 -8.39 10.64 -0.77
C THR A 64 -9.24 10.46 -2.03
N SER A 65 -10.08 9.44 -2.05
CA SER A 65 -11.06 9.25 -3.13
C SER A 65 -12.46 9.62 -2.62
N ARG A 66 -13.20 10.41 -3.40
CA ARG A 66 -14.64 10.62 -3.22
C ARG A 66 -15.37 9.76 -4.25
N GLY A 67 -16.20 8.81 -3.80
CA GLY A 67 -16.92 7.86 -4.65
C GLY A 67 -17.74 6.87 -3.82
N ARG A 68 -18.27 5.80 -4.44
CA ARG A 68 -19.08 4.76 -3.75
C ARG A 68 -18.34 4.08 -2.57
N PHE A 69 -17.01 4.22 -2.52
CA PHE A 69 -16.18 3.86 -1.39
C PHE A 69 -15.32 5.05 -0.97
N ALA A 70 -15.56 5.57 0.23
CA ALA A 70 -14.68 6.54 0.88
C ALA A 70 -13.57 5.78 1.60
N ALA A 71 -12.35 5.84 1.06
CA ALA A 71 -11.18 5.21 1.65
C ALA A 71 -10.01 6.19 1.66
N ARG A 72 -9.28 6.23 2.79
CA ARG A 72 -8.00 6.91 2.89
C ARG A 72 -6.92 5.90 2.58
N ARG A 73 -6.15 6.12 1.51
CA ARG A 73 -4.99 5.31 1.17
C ARG A 73 -3.72 6.06 1.55
N SER A 74 -2.80 5.37 2.22
CA SER A 74 -1.47 5.90 2.54
C SER A 74 -0.40 4.93 2.11
N VAL A 75 0.51 5.40 1.27
CA VAL A 75 1.76 4.68 0.95
C VAL A 75 2.87 5.37 1.73
N SER A 76 3.65 4.59 2.47
CA SER A 76 4.79 5.09 3.23
C SER A 76 6.03 4.33 2.76
N SER A 77 7.07 5.06 2.38
CA SER A 77 8.35 4.48 1.98
C SER A 77 9.46 5.04 2.86
N ALA A 78 10.28 4.15 3.43
CA ALA A 78 11.51 4.52 4.10
C ALA A 78 12.64 4.37 3.10
N LYS A 79 13.44 5.42 2.98
CA LYS A 79 14.70 5.33 2.25
C LYS A 79 15.64 4.46 3.08
N LYS A 80 15.82 3.20 2.69
CA LYS A 80 16.91 2.37 3.23
C LYS A 80 18.21 3.00 2.75
N ALA A 81 18.96 3.64 3.66
CA ALA A 81 20.30 4.12 3.35
C ALA A 81 21.13 2.92 2.87
N ARG A 82 21.59 2.95 1.61
CA ARG A 82 22.61 2.00 1.16
C ARG A 82 23.87 2.31 1.97
N ASN A 83 24.38 1.31 2.69
CA ASN A 83 25.78 1.26 3.08
C ASN A 83 26.53 0.59 1.94
#